data_AF-A0A661FQ76-F1
#
_entry.id   AF-A0A661FQ76-F1
#
_cell.length_a   1.000
_cell.length_b   1.000
_cell.length_c   1.000
_cell.angle_alpha   90.00
_cell.angle_beta   90.00
_cell.angle_gamma   90.00
#
_symmetry.space_group_name_H-M   'P 1'
#
loop_
_entity.id
_entity.type
_entity.pdbx_description
1 polymer ?
#
loop_
_entity_poly.entity_id
_entity_poly.type
_entity_poly.pdbx_seq_one_letter_code
_entity_poly.pdbx_strand_id
1 'polypeptide(L)'
;MKVFSVDDFAAIVGIDWADKKHDICELPAGTRDYQWSVISSKPDQLHAWAMALEKRYPGQSIAVACELKKGPLIYALSQYRNLVLFPINPSSLAKYRRAFFLSGAKDDPGDAFLQTEMLEKHMDRLKPIEAESPEVRALAQLLEYRRKLVQDRVDLTNCIGATLKNYYPQVLDWFKEKDTHIFCDFVIKWPSLAQAKRARKKTLIEFFNAHNARYTQVNLARIDAIKTAVALTEDAAIIEPNL
;
A
#
# COMPACT_ATOMS: atom_id res chain seq x y z
N MET A 1 25.23 10.90 -14.55
CA MET A 1 24.85 10.62 -13.15
C MET A 1 25.97 11.16 -12.28
N LYS A 2 25.67 12.04 -11.32
CA LYS A 2 26.68 12.53 -10.37
C LYS A 2 27.09 11.34 -9.48
N VAL A 3 28.38 11.02 -9.44
CA VAL A 3 28.92 10.07 -8.48
C VAL A 3 29.11 10.84 -7.18
N PHE A 4 28.49 10.39 -6.10
CA PHE A 4 28.60 11.01 -4.79
C PHE A 4 29.71 10.31 -4.00
N SER A 5 30.53 11.10 -3.32
CA SER A 5 31.47 10.65 -2.29
C SER A 5 30.96 11.07 -0.91
N VAL A 6 31.38 10.35 0.13
CA VAL A 6 31.12 10.74 1.53
C VAL A 6 31.63 12.17 1.79
N ASP A 7 32.75 12.54 1.17
CA ASP A 7 33.37 13.87 1.32
C ASP A 7 32.52 15.02 0.73
N ASP A 8 31.50 14.71 -0.08
CA ASP A 8 30.56 15.70 -0.60
C ASP A 8 29.55 16.19 0.47
N PHE A 9 29.53 15.55 1.64
CA PHE A 9 28.52 15.76 2.68
C PHE A 9 29.13 16.16 4.01
N ALA A 10 28.44 17.05 4.72
CA ALA A 10 28.83 17.51 6.06
C ALA A 10 28.52 16.50 7.16
N ALA A 11 27.53 15.64 6.90
CA ALA A 11 27.15 14.55 7.77
C ALA A 11 26.44 13.46 6.96
N ILE A 12 26.54 12.24 7.46
CA ILE A 12 25.76 11.08 7.03
C ILE A 12 24.77 10.76 8.12
N VAL A 13 23.51 10.56 7.75
CA VAL A 13 22.43 10.27 8.68
C VAL A 13 21.71 9.01 8.23
N GLY A 14 21.38 8.13 9.17
CA GLY A 14 20.44 7.03 8.98
C GLY A 14 19.19 7.28 9.82
N ILE A 15 18.02 6.99 9.24
CA ILE A 15 16.72 7.22 9.89
C ILE A 15 15.90 5.94 9.83
N ASP A 16 15.70 5.34 11.00
CA ASP A 16 14.73 4.27 11.16
C ASP A 16 13.33 4.86 11.42
N TRP A 17 12.42 4.61 10.49
CA TRP A 17 11.08 5.19 10.49
C TRP A 17 10.06 4.24 11.11
N ALA A 18 9.45 4.66 12.22
CA ALA A 18 8.26 4.00 12.78
C ALA A 18 7.10 4.98 13.00
N ASP A 19 5.89 4.45 13.19
CA ASP A 19 4.65 5.22 13.27
C ASP A 19 4.62 6.28 14.38
N LYS A 20 5.33 6.05 15.49
CA LYS A 20 5.31 6.93 16.69
C LYS A 20 6.56 7.79 16.84
N LYS A 21 7.70 7.26 16.44
CA LYS A 21 9.03 7.88 16.61
C LYS A 21 9.97 7.44 15.49
N HIS A 22 11.01 8.22 15.27
CA HIS A 22 12.10 7.88 14.38
C HIS A 22 13.39 7.89 15.17
N ASP A 23 14.11 6.79 15.08
CA ASP A 23 15.44 6.68 15.64
C ASP A 23 16.44 7.18 14.57
N ILE A 24 17.36 8.05 14.97
CA ILE A 24 18.28 8.75 14.08
C ILE A 24 19.70 8.49 14.54
N CYS A 25 20.57 8.18 13.59
CA CYS A 25 22.00 8.06 13.81
C CYS A 25 22.73 8.99 12.84
N GLU A 26 23.46 9.97 13.37
CA GLU A 26 24.21 10.96 12.61
C GLU A 26 25.71 10.72 12.78
N LEU A 27 26.45 10.78 11.67
CA LEU A 27 27.90 10.73 11.62
C LEU A 27 28.40 12.02 10.95
N PRO A 28 28.90 12.99 11.72
CA PRO A 28 29.51 14.20 11.18
C PRO A 28 30.75 13.87 10.32
N ALA A 29 30.99 14.66 9.28
CA ALA A 29 32.14 14.47 8.40
C ALA A 29 33.48 14.57 9.15
N GLY A 30 34.40 13.65 8.84
CA GLY A 30 35.74 13.63 9.43
C GLY A 30 35.81 13.11 10.87
N THR A 31 34.70 12.65 11.45
CA THR A 31 34.68 12.04 12.79
C THR A 31 34.44 10.53 12.68
N ARG A 32 34.56 9.83 13.82
CA ARG A 32 34.09 8.44 13.98
C ARG A 32 33.03 8.32 15.08
N ASP A 33 32.50 9.47 15.50
CA ASP A 33 31.61 9.58 16.65
C ASP A 33 30.17 9.67 16.17
N TYR A 34 29.49 8.53 16.23
CA TYR A 34 28.06 8.45 15.94
C TYR A 34 27.25 9.18 17.03
N GLN A 35 26.25 9.94 16.59
CA GLN A 35 25.35 10.70 17.45
C GLN A 35 23.93 10.14 17.31
N TRP A 36 23.32 9.74 18.42
CA TRP A 36 21.98 9.18 18.43
C TRP A 36 20.96 10.21 18.89
N SER A 37 19.83 10.25 18.20
CA SER A 37 18.67 11.03 18.63
C SER A 37 17.38 10.31 18.28
N VAL A 38 16.31 10.71 18.95
CA VAL A 38 14.97 10.18 18.69
C VAL A 38 14.05 11.37 18.50
N ILE A 39 13.32 11.38 17.39
CA ILE A 39 12.31 12.40 17.10
C ILE A 39 10.93 11.76 17.07
N SER A 40 9.89 12.52 17.40
CA SER A 40 8.51 12.07 17.21
C SER A 40 8.16 12.06 15.72
N SER A 41 7.19 11.22 15.33
CA SER A 41 6.67 11.18 13.97
C SER A 41 5.78 12.36 13.57
N LYS A 42 5.65 13.36 14.45
CA LYS A 42 4.89 14.57 14.14
C LYS A 42 5.63 15.45 13.11
N PRO A 43 4.93 16.03 12.13
CA PRO A 43 5.56 16.86 11.10
C PRO A 43 6.36 18.06 11.64
N ASP A 44 5.91 18.70 12.71
CA ASP A 44 6.60 19.82 13.36
C ASP A 44 7.96 19.40 13.96
N GLN A 45 8.05 18.20 14.51
CA GLN A 45 9.28 17.66 15.09
C GLN A 45 10.28 17.28 14.00
N LEU A 46 9.81 16.67 12.90
CA LEU A 46 10.64 16.41 11.73
C LEU A 46 11.14 17.71 11.10
N HIS A 47 10.29 18.75 11.05
CA HIS A 47 10.67 20.05 10.56
C HIS A 47 11.73 20.72 11.45
N ALA A 48 11.51 20.74 12.76
CA ALA A 48 12.48 21.28 13.72
C ALA A 48 13.83 20.57 13.62
N TRP A 49 13.82 19.24 13.44
CA TRP A 49 15.04 18.45 13.22
C TRP A 49 15.78 18.85 11.95
N ALA A 50 15.09 18.95 10.81
CA ALA A 50 15.70 19.36 9.54
C ALA A 50 16.28 20.78 9.60
N MET A 51 15.57 21.72 10.25
CA MET A 51 16.07 23.08 10.47
C MET A 51 17.29 23.11 11.41
N ALA A 52 17.32 22.24 12.42
CA ALA A 52 18.48 22.12 13.32
C ALA A 52 19.73 21.62 12.56
N LEU A 53 19.56 20.69 11.62
CA LEU A 53 20.63 20.24 10.73
C LEU A 53 21.12 21.36 9.80
N GLU A 54 20.22 22.14 9.20
CA GLU A 54 20.59 23.29 8.36
C GLU A 54 21.36 24.35 9.16
N LYS A 55 20.96 24.62 10.40
CA LYS A 55 21.67 25.54 11.30
C LYS A 55 23.06 25.01 11.69
N ARG A 56 23.21 23.69 11.87
CA ARG A 56 24.47 23.04 12.24
C ARG A 56 25.45 22.97 11.06
N TYR A 57 24.94 22.74 9.85
CA TYR A 57 25.70 22.59 8.61
C TYR A 57 25.24 23.61 7.54
N PRO A 58 25.46 24.91 7.77
CA PRO A 58 24.89 25.95 6.92
C PRO A 58 25.43 25.86 5.48
N GLY A 59 24.51 25.73 4.52
CA GLY A 59 24.82 25.68 3.09
C GLY A 59 25.51 24.39 2.61
N GLN A 60 25.67 23.39 3.50
CA GLN A 60 26.29 22.12 3.17
C GLN A 60 25.23 21.03 2.97
N SER A 61 25.53 20.03 2.14
CA SER A 61 24.63 18.90 1.91
C SER A 61 24.80 17.84 3.00
N ILE A 62 23.71 17.12 3.30
CA ILE A 62 23.67 16.03 4.28
C ILE A 62 23.09 14.81 3.57
N ALA A 63 23.78 13.68 3.67
CA ALA A 63 23.31 12.43 3.08
C ALA A 63 22.41 11.72 4.09
N VAL A 64 21.20 11.34 3.70
CA VAL A 64 20.22 10.70 4.58
C VAL A 64 19.80 9.34 4.04
N ALA A 65 20.16 8.27 4.73
CA ALA A 65 19.73 6.92 4.47
C ALA A 65 18.36 6.63 5.12
N CYS A 66 17.51 5.92 4.39
CA CYS A 66 16.24 5.38 4.89
C CYS A 66 15.81 4.16 4.06
N GLU A 67 14.99 3.26 4.63
CA GLU A 67 14.51 2.06 3.94
C GLU A 67 13.42 2.31 2.88
N LEU A 68 13.02 3.57 2.70
CA LEU A 68 11.91 3.97 1.84
C LEU A 68 12.41 4.58 0.53
N LYS A 69 11.82 4.16 -0.59
CA LYS A 69 11.98 4.86 -1.89
C LYS A 69 10.91 5.93 -2.12
N LYS A 70 9.77 5.78 -1.44
CA LYS A 70 8.59 6.64 -1.52
C LYS A 70 7.81 6.51 -0.21
N GLY A 71 7.02 7.51 0.12
CA GLY A 71 6.18 7.52 1.33
C GLY A 71 6.31 8.80 2.14
N PRO A 72 5.57 8.91 3.26
CA PRO A 72 5.45 10.14 4.03
C PRO A 72 6.79 10.74 4.46
N LEU A 73 7.73 9.92 4.91
CA LEU A 73 9.08 10.37 5.27
C LEU A 73 9.80 11.03 4.08
N ILE A 74 9.82 10.32 2.94
CA ILE A 74 10.49 10.83 1.73
C ILE A 74 9.85 12.15 1.30
N TYR A 75 8.52 12.26 1.35
CA TYR A 75 7.83 13.49 0.97
C TYR A 75 8.16 14.65 1.90
N ALA A 76 8.22 14.39 3.21
CA ALA A 76 8.56 15.40 4.21
C ALA A 76 10.03 15.82 4.15
N LEU A 77 10.95 14.92 3.84
CA LEU A 77 12.38 15.26 3.72
C LEU A 77 12.75 15.89 2.37
N SER A 78 12.08 15.51 1.29
CA SER A 78 12.40 16.01 -0.07
C SER A 78 12.13 17.51 -0.25
N GLN A 79 11.47 18.17 0.71
CA GLN A 79 11.27 19.62 0.67
C GLN A 79 12.54 20.41 1.06
N TYR A 80 13.50 19.76 1.73
CA TYR A 80 14.75 20.39 2.19
C TYR A 80 15.87 20.17 1.18
N ARG A 81 16.35 21.26 0.56
CA ARG A 81 17.34 21.19 -0.52
C ARG A 81 18.72 20.70 -0.09
N ASN A 82 19.07 20.86 1.19
CA ASN A 82 20.32 20.41 1.77
C ASN A 82 20.32 18.90 2.10
N LEU A 83 19.17 18.22 2.03
CA LEU A 83 19.09 16.78 2.27
C LEU A 83 19.13 15.99 0.96
N VAL A 84 20.06 15.05 0.86
CA VAL A 84 20.15 14.12 -0.27
C VAL A 84 19.79 12.72 0.23
N LEU A 85 18.66 12.19 -0.24
CA LEU A 85 18.08 10.97 0.30
C LEU A 85 18.61 9.74 -0.44
N PHE A 86 19.16 8.78 0.27
CA PHE A 86 19.65 7.50 -0.25
C PHE A 86 18.74 6.36 0.24
N PRO A 87 17.93 5.77 -0.65
CA PRO A 87 17.07 4.66 -0.28
C PRO A 87 17.90 3.38 -0.14
N ILE A 88 17.79 2.72 1.01
CA ILE A 88 18.37 1.40 1.27
C ILE A 88 17.29 0.34 1.08
N ASN A 89 17.65 -0.79 0.48
CA ASN A 89 16.73 -1.92 0.35
C ASN A 89 16.59 -2.62 1.73
N PRO A 90 15.36 -2.79 2.29
CA PRO A 90 15.16 -3.45 3.58
C PRO A 90 15.76 -4.86 3.64
N SER A 91 15.69 -5.62 2.54
CA SER A 91 16.29 -6.95 2.46
C SER A 91 17.82 -6.91 2.50
N SER A 92 18.42 -5.85 1.95
CA SER A 92 19.87 -5.65 2.03
C SER A 92 20.29 -5.28 3.45
N LEU A 93 19.56 -4.37 4.11
CA LEU A 93 19.86 -3.98 5.50
C LEU A 93 19.72 -5.18 6.44
N ALA A 94 18.66 -5.98 6.30
CA ALA A 94 18.46 -7.20 7.09
C ALA A 94 19.58 -8.23 6.89
N LYS A 95 20.08 -8.40 5.65
CA LYS A 95 21.23 -9.28 5.36
C LYS A 95 22.52 -8.71 5.92
N TYR A 96 22.73 -7.40 5.81
CA TYR A 96 23.88 -6.69 6.37
C TYR A 96 23.91 -6.89 7.90
N ARG A 97 22.78 -6.69 8.58
CA ARG A 97 22.63 -6.98 10.01
C ARG A 97 23.07 -8.40 10.34
N ARG A 98 22.49 -9.40 9.68
CA ARG A 98 22.83 -10.82 9.93
C ARG A 98 24.30 -11.17 9.66
N ALA A 99 24.95 -10.48 8.73
CA ALA A 99 26.34 -10.73 8.38
C ALA A 99 27.31 -10.26 9.47
N PHE A 100 26.98 -9.17 10.18
CA PHE A 100 27.87 -8.54 11.15
C PHE A 100 27.39 -8.67 12.60
N PHE A 101 26.12 -9.01 12.82
CA PHE A 101 25.47 -9.14 14.13
C PHE A 101 24.70 -10.47 14.18
N LEU A 102 25.28 -11.44 14.88
CA LEU A 102 24.80 -12.84 14.94
C LEU A 102 23.76 -13.08 16.04
N SER A 103 23.64 -12.17 17.00
CA SER A 103 23.00 -12.44 18.29
C SER A 103 21.51 -12.16 18.36
N GLY A 104 20.94 -11.32 17.49
CA GLY A 104 19.54 -10.87 17.65
C GLY A 104 19.29 -10.25 19.04
N ALA A 105 20.35 -9.83 19.71
CA ALA A 105 20.33 -9.41 21.10
C ALA A 105 19.93 -7.94 21.17
N LYS A 106 19.51 -7.52 22.37
CA LYS A 106 19.13 -6.14 22.67
C LYS A 106 20.25 -5.12 22.44
N ASP A 107 21.50 -5.60 22.33
CA ASP A 107 22.71 -4.82 22.09
C ASP A 107 23.10 -4.75 20.60
N ASP A 108 22.32 -5.36 19.71
CA ASP A 108 22.51 -5.19 18.27
C ASP A 108 22.22 -3.71 17.91
N PRO A 109 23.07 -3.07 17.08
CA PRO A 109 22.87 -1.66 16.75
C PRO A 109 21.54 -1.46 16.01
N GLY A 110 20.84 -0.38 16.38
CA GLY A 110 19.56 -0.03 15.79
C GLY A 110 19.65 0.23 14.29
N ASP A 111 18.52 0.11 13.60
CA ASP A 111 18.46 0.19 12.13
C ASP A 111 18.98 1.52 11.61
N ALA A 112 18.78 2.60 12.35
CA ALA A 112 19.35 3.92 12.06
C ALA A 112 20.88 3.88 11.94
N PHE A 113 21.58 3.20 12.86
CA PHE A 113 23.04 3.06 12.79
C PHE A 113 23.47 2.24 11.58
N LEU A 114 22.82 1.08 11.36
CA LEU A 114 23.15 0.21 10.23
C LEU A 114 22.96 0.94 8.90
N GLN A 115 21.94 1.79 8.80
CA GLN A 115 21.71 2.63 7.63
C GLN A 115 22.81 3.69 7.46
N THR A 116 23.22 4.38 8.53
CA THR A 116 24.33 5.35 8.49
C THR A 116 25.62 4.69 8.04
N GLU A 117 25.98 3.56 8.65
CA GLU A 117 27.20 2.82 8.35
C GLU A 117 27.19 2.27 6.91
N MET A 118 26.06 1.71 6.47
CA MET A 118 25.93 1.20 5.10
C MET A 118 26.05 2.32 4.06
N LEU A 119 25.50 3.50 4.35
CA LEU A 119 25.63 4.67 3.47
C LEU A 119 27.07 5.21 3.45
N GLU A 120 27.73 5.30 4.60
CA GLU A 120 29.14 5.68 4.71
C GLU A 120 30.05 4.75 3.91
N LYS A 121 29.92 3.44 4.09
CA LYS A 121 30.83 2.45 3.49
C LYS A 121 30.54 2.14 2.03
N HIS A 122 29.31 2.36 1.56
CA HIS A 122 28.84 1.89 0.26
C HIS A 122 28.07 2.94 -0.54
N MET A 123 28.33 4.23 -0.30
CA MET A 123 27.68 5.34 -1.01
C MET A 123 27.80 5.20 -2.54
N ASP A 124 28.95 4.73 -3.02
CA ASP A 124 29.25 4.48 -4.45
C ASP A 124 28.29 3.48 -5.10
N ARG A 125 27.67 2.61 -4.31
CA ARG A 125 26.71 1.59 -4.76
C ARG A 125 25.25 2.02 -4.60
N LEU A 126 25.01 3.11 -3.89
CA LEU A 126 23.67 3.64 -3.64
C LEU A 126 23.37 4.77 -4.63
N LYS A 127 22.09 4.91 -4.97
CA LYS A 127 21.62 5.98 -5.86
C LYS A 127 20.66 6.86 -5.09
N PRO A 128 20.91 8.18 -5.00
CA PRO A 128 19.99 9.05 -4.30
C PRO A 128 18.65 9.15 -5.05
N ILE A 129 17.61 9.53 -4.31
CA ILE A 129 16.31 9.84 -4.88
C ILE A 129 16.45 11.15 -5.64
N GLU A 130 16.26 11.09 -6.95
CA GLU A 130 16.16 12.30 -7.78
C GLU A 130 14.75 12.87 -7.64
N ALA A 131 14.67 14.19 -7.43
CA ALA A 131 13.38 14.87 -7.33
C ALA A 131 12.68 14.87 -8.69
N GLU A 132 11.71 14.00 -8.87
CA GLU A 132 10.78 14.06 -10.00
C GLU A 132 9.90 15.32 -9.91
N SER A 133 9.44 15.80 -11.07
CA SER A 133 8.53 16.95 -11.14
C SER A 133 7.24 16.67 -10.37
N PRO A 134 6.58 17.71 -9.81
CA PRO A 134 5.30 17.52 -9.11
C PRO A 134 4.25 16.77 -9.94
N GLU A 135 4.21 17.00 -11.25
CA GLU A 135 3.27 16.37 -12.19
C GLU A 135 3.54 14.86 -12.32
N VAL A 136 4.81 14.48 -12.47
CA VAL A 136 5.20 13.05 -12.57
C VAL A 136 4.89 12.33 -11.27
N ARG A 137 5.20 12.93 -10.12
CA ARG A 137 4.88 12.35 -8.81
C ARG A 137 3.37 12.20 -8.59
N ALA A 138 2.59 13.21 -8.97
CA ALA A 138 1.13 13.16 -8.89
C ALA A 138 0.55 12.04 -9.78
N LEU A 139 1.03 11.93 -11.02
CA LEU A 139 0.63 10.85 -11.93
C LEU A 139 0.97 9.47 -11.36
N ALA A 140 2.17 9.29 -10.81
CA ALA A 140 2.58 8.05 -10.17
C ALA A 140 1.64 7.65 -9.01
N GLN A 141 1.26 8.61 -8.16
CA GLN A 141 0.28 8.38 -7.08
C GLN A 141 -1.09 7.95 -7.62
N LEU A 142 -1.62 8.63 -8.64
CA LEU A 142 -2.90 8.27 -9.24
C LEU A 142 -2.88 6.86 -9.87
N LEU A 143 -1.77 6.47 -10.50
CA LEU A 143 -1.59 5.13 -11.04
C LEU A 143 -1.56 4.06 -9.95
N GLU A 144 -0.91 4.35 -8.81
CA GLU A 144 -0.90 3.46 -7.65
C GLU A 144 -2.30 3.30 -7.04
N TYR A 145 -3.03 4.40 -6.87
CA TYR A 145 -4.43 4.37 -6.41
C TYR A 145 -5.32 3.57 -7.35
N ARG A 146 -5.18 3.75 -8.67
CA ARG A 146 -5.92 2.95 -9.64
C ARG A 146 -5.61 1.46 -9.52
N ARG A 147 -4.33 1.07 -9.40
CA ARG A 147 -3.93 -0.34 -9.23
C ARG A 147 -4.54 -0.92 -7.96
N LYS A 148 -4.51 -0.16 -6.86
CA LYS A 148 -5.15 -0.56 -5.59
C LYS A 148 -6.65 -0.75 -5.76
N LEU A 149 -7.38 0.20 -6.35
CA LEU A 149 -8.82 0.07 -6.57
C LEU A 149 -9.19 -1.13 -7.44
N VAL A 150 -8.38 -1.46 -8.45
CA VAL A 150 -8.58 -2.65 -9.28
C VAL A 150 -8.40 -3.93 -8.46
N GLN A 151 -7.39 -3.98 -7.58
CA GLN A 151 -7.16 -5.11 -6.69
C GLN A 151 -8.28 -5.22 -5.64
N ASP A 152 -8.66 -4.12 -5.01
CA ASP A 152 -9.75 -4.06 -4.03
C ASP A 152 -11.06 -4.57 -4.64
N ARG A 153 -11.35 -4.22 -5.91
CA ARG A 153 -12.50 -4.76 -6.64
C ARG A 153 -12.42 -6.28 -6.80
N VAL A 154 -11.27 -6.83 -7.16
CA VAL A 154 -11.07 -8.29 -7.29
C VAL A 154 -11.27 -8.97 -5.93
N ASP A 155 -10.67 -8.41 -4.88
CA ASP A 155 -10.74 -8.97 -3.52
C ASP A 155 -12.17 -8.95 -2.99
N LEU A 156 -12.90 -7.85 -3.18
CA LEU A 156 -14.31 -7.73 -2.82
C LEU A 156 -15.20 -8.69 -3.61
N THR A 157 -15.01 -8.80 -4.93
CA THR A 157 -15.76 -9.75 -5.76
C THR A 157 -15.49 -11.20 -5.33
N ASN A 158 -14.26 -11.54 -4.97
CA ASN A 158 -13.91 -12.86 -4.44
C ASN A 158 -14.55 -13.12 -3.08
N CYS A 159 -14.54 -12.12 -2.19
CA CYS A 159 -15.18 -12.19 -0.88
C CYS A 159 -16.69 -12.42 -1.01
N ILE A 160 -17.38 -11.60 -1.82
CA ILE A 160 -18.82 -11.76 -2.13
C ILE A 160 -19.09 -13.13 -2.73
N GLY A 161 -18.28 -13.57 -3.69
CA GLY A 161 -18.41 -14.88 -4.31
C GLY A 161 -18.23 -16.03 -3.32
N ALA A 162 -17.30 -15.92 -2.38
CA ALA A 162 -17.11 -16.91 -1.31
C ALA A 162 -18.33 -16.96 -0.37
N THR A 163 -18.86 -15.80 0.04
CA THR A 163 -20.06 -15.71 0.87
C THR A 163 -21.28 -16.35 0.18
N LEU A 164 -21.51 -16.01 -1.09
CA LEU A 164 -22.64 -16.54 -1.86
C LEU A 164 -22.55 -18.07 -2.06
N LYS A 165 -21.35 -18.64 -2.18
CA LYS A 165 -21.19 -20.10 -2.28
C LYS A 165 -21.72 -20.87 -1.07
N ASN A 166 -21.81 -20.24 0.10
CA ASN A 166 -22.27 -20.90 1.33
C ASN A 166 -23.80 -21.11 1.36
N TYR A 167 -24.58 -20.33 0.60
CA TYR A 167 -26.04 -20.39 0.71
C TYR A 167 -26.81 -20.12 -0.61
N TYR A 168 -26.22 -19.41 -1.55
CA TYR A 168 -26.85 -18.96 -2.80
C TYR A 168 -25.87 -19.05 -4.01
N PRO A 169 -25.26 -20.23 -4.28
CA PRO A 169 -24.23 -20.34 -5.31
C PRO A 169 -24.73 -20.11 -6.75
N GLN A 170 -26.02 -20.36 -7.02
CA GLN A 170 -26.61 -20.35 -8.37
C GLN A 170 -26.50 -18.97 -9.04
N VAL A 171 -26.53 -17.90 -8.26
CA VAL A 171 -26.40 -16.52 -8.77
C VAL A 171 -25.06 -16.30 -9.47
N LEU A 172 -24.02 -17.06 -9.09
CA LEU A 172 -22.68 -16.96 -9.68
C LEU A 172 -22.63 -17.50 -11.12
N ASP A 173 -23.57 -18.37 -11.49
CA ASP A 173 -23.69 -18.95 -12.84
C ASP A 173 -24.57 -18.08 -13.75
N TRP A 174 -25.51 -17.33 -13.17
CA TRP A 174 -26.41 -16.43 -13.90
C TRP A 174 -25.70 -15.20 -14.47
N PHE A 175 -24.57 -14.82 -13.87
CA PHE A 175 -23.77 -13.68 -14.24
C PHE A 175 -22.32 -14.10 -14.52
N LYS A 176 -21.92 -13.95 -15.79
CA LYS A 176 -20.54 -14.23 -16.23
C LYS A 176 -19.53 -13.36 -15.46
N GLU A 177 -19.82 -12.07 -15.37
CA GLU A 177 -18.99 -11.07 -14.69
C GLU A 177 -19.63 -10.65 -13.35
N LYS A 178 -18.84 -10.70 -12.29
CA LYS A 178 -19.28 -10.53 -10.88
C LYS A 178 -18.81 -9.21 -10.27
N ASP A 179 -18.14 -8.38 -11.07
CA ASP A 179 -17.68 -7.03 -10.74
C ASP A 179 -18.51 -5.95 -11.47
N THR A 180 -19.73 -6.32 -11.89
CA THR A 180 -20.66 -5.46 -12.63
C THR A 180 -21.78 -4.93 -11.73
N HIS A 181 -22.24 -3.70 -11.99
CA HIS A 181 -23.35 -3.10 -11.24
C HIS A 181 -24.60 -3.98 -11.27
N ILE A 182 -24.94 -4.57 -12.43
CA ILE A 182 -26.11 -5.45 -12.55
C ILE A 182 -26.05 -6.67 -11.63
N PHE A 183 -24.86 -7.24 -11.40
CA PHE A 183 -24.70 -8.35 -10.47
C PHE A 183 -24.87 -7.89 -9.02
N CYS A 184 -24.18 -6.81 -8.63
CA CYS A 184 -24.27 -6.26 -7.28
C CYS A 184 -25.71 -5.86 -6.94
N ASP A 185 -26.38 -5.10 -7.81
CA ASP A 185 -27.74 -4.63 -7.60
C ASP A 185 -28.75 -5.79 -7.60
N PHE A 186 -28.46 -6.88 -8.32
CA PHE A 186 -29.29 -8.08 -8.30
C PHE A 186 -29.20 -8.79 -6.95
N VAL A 187 -27.98 -8.98 -6.42
CA VAL A 187 -27.77 -9.60 -5.10
C VAL A 187 -28.34 -8.72 -3.99
N ILE A 188 -28.20 -7.40 -4.07
CA ILE A 188 -28.82 -6.47 -3.11
C ILE A 188 -30.35 -6.57 -3.14
N LYS A 189 -30.94 -6.63 -4.33
CA LYS A 189 -32.41 -6.66 -4.50
C LYS A 189 -33.01 -8.03 -4.18
N TRP A 190 -32.28 -9.10 -4.43
CA TRP A 190 -32.69 -10.47 -4.17
C TRP A 190 -31.54 -11.25 -3.53
N PRO A 191 -31.30 -11.05 -2.21
CA PRO A 191 -30.15 -11.63 -1.52
C PRO A 191 -30.24 -13.15 -1.35
N SER A 192 -31.38 -13.79 -1.61
CA SER A 192 -31.50 -15.25 -1.58
C SER A 192 -32.25 -15.83 -2.77
N LEU A 193 -32.00 -17.11 -3.05
CA LEU A 193 -32.69 -17.85 -4.10
C LEU A 193 -34.22 -17.79 -3.91
N ALA A 194 -34.72 -17.93 -2.67
CA ALA A 194 -36.15 -17.86 -2.39
C ALA A 194 -36.76 -16.50 -2.76
N GLN A 195 -36.01 -15.40 -2.60
CA GLN A 195 -36.46 -14.07 -3.02
C GLN A 195 -36.43 -13.92 -4.55
N ALA A 196 -35.36 -14.36 -5.21
CA ALA A 196 -35.26 -14.33 -6.67
C ALA A 196 -36.33 -15.21 -7.35
N LYS A 197 -36.62 -16.40 -6.81
CA LYS A 197 -37.69 -17.30 -7.29
C LYS A 197 -39.08 -16.71 -7.12
N ARG A 198 -39.33 -15.90 -6.09
CA ARG A 198 -40.61 -15.20 -5.89
C ARG A 198 -40.81 -14.02 -6.85
N ALA A 199 -39.73 -13.42 -7.35
CA ALA A 199 -39.82 -12.29 -8.29
C ALA A 199 -40.58 -12.66 -9.57
N ARG A 200 -41.55 -11.83 -9.99
CA ARG A 200 -42.29 -12.09 -11.24
C ARG A 200 -41.38 -11.95 -12.45
N LYS A 201 -41.65 -12.71 -13.52
CA LYS A 201 -40.91 -12.61 -14.80
C LYS A 201 -40.82 -11.16 -15.30
N LYS A 202 -41.93 -10.42 -15.24
CA LYS A 202 -42.00 -9.00 -15.60
C LYS A 202 -41.00 -8.15 -14.81
N THR A 203 -40.94 -8.33 -13.48
CA THR A 203 -40.03 -7.59 -12.59
C THR A 203 -38.55 -7.89 -12.86
N LEU A 204 -38.22 -9.15 -13.19
CA LEU A 204 -36.86 -9.53 -13.56
C LEU A 204 -36.45 -8.90 -14.91
N ILE A 205 -37.35 -8.89 -15.89
CA ILE A 205 -37.11 -8.24 -17.19
C ILE A 205 -36.93 -6.72 -17.02
N GLU A 206 -37.80 -6.08 -16.24
CA GLU A 206 -37.69 -4.65 -15.93
C GLU A 206 -36.35 -4.31 -15.27
N PHE A 207 -35.92 -5.14 -14.31
CA PHE A 207 -34.60 -5.00 -13.69
C PHE A 207 -33.47 -5.10 -14.72
N PHE A 208 -33.42 -6.15 -15.55
CA PHE A 208 -32.36 -6.28 -16.55
C PHE A 208 -32.35 -5.13 -17.57
N ASN A 209 -33.53 -4.66 -17.98
CA ASN A 209 -33.65 -3.51 -18.87
C ASN A 209 -33.14 -2.21 -18.23
N ALA A 210 -33.38 -2.00 -16.93
CA ALA A 210 -32.86 -0.85 -16.18
C ALA A 210 -31.33 -0.83 -16.12
N HIS A 211 -30.69 -2.00 -16.15
CA HIS A 211 -29.24 -2.15 -16.24
C HIS A 211 -28.71 -2.23 -17.69
N ASN A 212 -29.51 -1.83 -18.68
CA ASN A 212 -29.17 -1.91 -20.12
C ASN A 212 -28.82 -3.32 -20.63
N ALA A 213 -29.13 -4.38 -19.87
CA ALA A 213 -29.01 -5.75 -20.34
C ALA A 213 -30.27 -6.12 -21.13
N ARG A 214 -30.29 -5.81 -22.43
CA ARG A 214 -31.48 -5.94 -23.29
C ARG A 214 -31.49 -7.20 -24.17
N TYR A 215 -30.50 -8.08 -24.03
CA TYR A 215 -30.40 -9.33 -24.79
C TYR A 215 -31.50 -10.31 -24.36
N THR A 216 -32.58 -10.37 -25.13
CA THR A 216 -33.79 -11.11 -24.77
C THR A 216 -33.53 -12.59 -24.50
N GLN A 217 -32.76 -13.26 -25.37
CA GLN A 217 -32.45 -14.68 -25.20
C GLN A 217 -31.66 -14.95 -23.91
N VAL A 218 -30.64 -14.15 -23.62
CA VAL A 218 -29.82 -14.27 -22.40
C VAL A 218 -30.67 -14.05 -21.15
N ASN A 219 -31.52 -13.03 -21.15
CA ASN A 219 -32.39 -12.74 -20.01
C ASN A 219 -33.46 -13.82 -19.81
N LEU A 220 -34.03 -14.37 -20.88
CA LEU A 220 -34.99 -15.46 -20.78
C LEU A 220 -34.32 -16.74 -20.23
N ALA A 221 -33.13 -17.09 -20.72
CA ALA A 221 -32.35 -18.21 -20.19
C ALA A 221 -32.00 -18.00 -18.70
N ARG A 222 -31.60 -16.79 -18.32
CA ARG A 222 -31.34 -16.44 -16.92
C ARG A 222 -32.59 -16.57 -16.05
N ILE A 223 -33.74 -16.08 -16.51
CA ILE A 223 -35.00 -16.19 -15.78
C ILE A 223 -35.41 -17.66 -15.62
N ASP A 224 -35.27 -18.46 -16.66
CA ASP A 224 -35.54 -19.89 -16.59
C ASP A 224 -34.64 -20.57 -15.55
N ALA A 225 -33.33 -20.32 -15.61
CA ALA A 225 -32.35 -20.80 -14.64
C ALA A 225 -32.69 -20.38 -13.20
N ILE A 226 -33.19 -19.17 -12.98
CA ILE A 226 -33.67 -18.72 -11.66
C ILE A 226 -34.86 -19.57 -11.20
N LYS A 227 -35.83 -19.84 -12.07
CA LYS A 227 -37.05 -20.57 -11.70
C LYS A 227 -36.81 -22.05 -11.46
N THR A 228 -35.91 -22.66 -12.22
CA THR A 228 -35.58 -24.08 -12.13
C THR A 228 -34.49 -24.38 -11.11
N ALA A 229 -33.74 -23.37 -10.64
CA ALA A 229 -32.72 -23.53 -9.63
C ALA A 229 -33.24 -24.18 -8.34
N VAL A 230 -32.44 -25.13 -7.83
CA VAL A 230 -32.65 -25.83 -6.55
C VAL A 230 -31.76 -25.17 -5.50
N ALA A 231 -32.29 -24.96 -4.30
CA ALA A 231 -31.54 -24.35 -3.19
C ALA A 231 -30.37 -25.24 -2.77
N LEU A 232 -29.25 -24.61 -2.38
CA LEU A 232 -28.13 -25.35 -1.78
C LEU A 232 -28.52 -25.90 -0.41
N THR A 233 -29.21 -25.08 0.37
CA THR A 233 -29.79 -25.41 1.67
C THR A 233 -31.04 -24.56 1.90
N GLU A 234 -31.95 -25.05 2.73
CA GLU A 234 -33.08 -24.29 3.26
C GLU A 234 -32.88 -23.93 4.75
N ASP A 235 -31.70 -24.25 5.30
CA ASP A 235 -31.34 -23.96 6.70
C ASP A 235 -31.20 -22.46 6.95
N ALA A 236 -32.12 -21.91 7.74
CA ALA A 236 -32.13 -20.51 8.14
C ALA A 236 -30.86 -20.10 8.89
N ALA A 237 -30.25 -21.00 9.67
CA ALA A 237 -29.01 -20.72 10.41
C ALA A 237 -27.81 -20.49 9.48
N ILE A 238 -27.87 -20.98 8.24
CA ILE A 238 -26.86 -20.72 7.21
C ILE A 238 -27.24 -19.53 6.34
N ILE A 239 -28.52 -19.35 6.04
CA ILE A 239 -28.97 -18.29 5.14
C ILE A 239 -28.97 -16.92 5.84
N GLU A 240 -29.64 -16.79 6.98
CA GLU A 240 -29.89 -15.50 7.64
C GLU A 240 -28.63 -14.70 8.00
N PRO A 241 -27.53 -15.32 8.49
CA PRO A 241 -26.31 -14.57 8.80
C PRO A 241 -25.59 -13.99 7.57
N ASN A 242 -25.94 -14.44 6.36
CA ASN A 242 -25.31 -14.02 5.11
C ASN A 242 -26.21 -13.09 4.25
N LEU A 243 -27.36 -12.65 4.78
CA LEU A 243 -28.31 -11.72 4.13
C LEU A 243 -27.99 -10.24 4.39
#